data_AF-A0A2V7A088-F1
#
_entry.id   AF-A0A2V7A088-F1
#
_cell.length_a   1.000
_cell.length_b   1.000
_cell.length_c   1.000
_cell.angle_alpha   90.00
_cell.angle_beta   90.00
_cell.angle_gamma   90.00
#
_symmetry.space_group_name_H-M   'P 1'
#
loop_
_entity.id
_entity.type
_entity.pdbx_description
1 polymer ?
#
loop_
_entity_poly.entity_id
_entity_poly.type
_entity_poly.pdbx_seq_one_letter_code
_entity_poly.pdbx_strand_id
1 'polypeptide(L)' 'MFTKLSLKNQVDDLLEQFRTFHQGRDKAALAKLRQQYDLLLLKVLALLQDKDPTLARDISTSREALWNLLADPAKFENL' A
#
# COMPACT_ATOMS: atom_id res chain seq x y z
N MET A 1 -16.81 -8.75 7.82
CA MET A 1 -15.99 -7.92 8.73
C MET A 1 -14.54 -8.04 8.32
N PHE A 2 -13.83 -6.91 8.20
CA PHE A 2 -12.39 -6.91 7.94
C PHE A 2 -11.64 -7.00 9.27
N THR A 3 -10.76 -7.98 9.43
CA THR A 3 -9.99 -8.18 10.67
C THR A 3 -8.62 -7.53 10.56
N LYS A 4 -8.03 -7.11 11.69
CA LYS A 4 -6.65 -6.61 11.73
C LYS A 4 -5.64 -7.60 11.13
N LEU A 5 -5.88 -8.90 11.31
CA LEU A 5 -5.03 -9.97 10.76
C LEU A 5 -5.11 -10.02 9.22
N SER A 6 -6.31 -9.92 8.64
CA SER A 6 -6.48 -9.90 7.18
C SER A 6 -5.81 -8.69 6.54
N LEU A 7 -5.83 -7.54 7.23
CA LEU A 7 -5.15 -6.33 6.76
C LEU A 7 -3.63 -6.51 6.77
N LYS A 8 -3.07 -7.08 7.84
CA LYS A 8 -1.63 -7.36 7.92
C LYS A 8 -1.17 -8.24 6.77
N ASN A 9 -1.87 -9.35 6.53
CA ASN A 9 -1.52 -10.27 5.46
C ASN A 9 -1.53 -9.57 4.09
N GLN A 10 -2.53 -8.72 3.82
CA GLN A 10 -2.58 -7.98 2.55
C GLN A 10 -1.48 -6.94 2.38
N VAL A 11 -1.01 -6.34 3.49
CA VAL A 11 0.18 -5.47 3.46
C VAL A 11 1.42 -6.31 3.13
N ASP A 12 1.62 -7.43 3.81
CA ASP A 12 2.77 -8.32 3.58
C ASP A 12 2.79 -8.82 2.12
N ASP A 13 1.66 -9.30 1.61
CA ASP A 13 1.48 -9.77 0.23
C ASP A 13 1.79 -8.67 -0.80
N LEU A 14 1.36 -7.43 -0.52
CA LEU A 14 1.62 -6.30 -1.41
C LEU A 14 3.13 -5.99 -1.45
N LEU A 15 3.80 -5.99 -0.30
CA LEU A 15 5.24 -5.75 -0.20
C LEU A 15 6.05 -6.83 -0.92
N GLU A 16 5.65 -8.10 -0.83
CA GLU A 16 6.29 -9.19 -1.57
C GLU A 16 6.13 -9.03 -3.10
N GLN A 17 4.97 -8.60 -3.56
CA GLN A 17 4.76 -8.30 -4.98
C GLN A 17 5.60 -7.11 -5.46
N PHE A 18 5.79 -6.07 -4.64
CA PHE A 18 6.72 -4.98 -4.95
C PHE A 18 8.17 -5.48 -5.04
N ARG A 19 8.63 -6.33 -4.12
CA ARG A 19 9.96 -6.96 -4.20
C ARG A 19 10.15 -7.70 -5.52
N THR A 20 9.16 -8.50 -5.90
CA THR A 20 9.20 -9.27 -7.15
C THR A 20 9.22 -8.36 -8.38
N PHE A 21 8.40 -7.31 -8.39
CA PHE A 21 8.39 -6.31 -9.46
C PHE A 21 9.72 -5.57 -9.59
N HIS A 22 10.35 -5.19 -8.48
CA HIS A 22 11.65 -4.51 -8.52
C HIS A 22 12.77 -5.42 -9.04
N GLN A 23 12.63 -6.74 -8.90
CA GLN A 23 13.51 -7.75 -9.50
C GLN A 23 13.26 -7.99 -11.00
N GLY A 24 12.05 -7.70 -11.50
CA GLY A 24 11.64 -7.88 -12.89
C GLY A 24 10.75 -6.73 -13.38
N ARG A 25 11.34 -5.73 -14.05
CA ARG A 25 10.70 -4.44 -14.37
C ARG A 25 9.66 -4.52 -15.50
N ASP A 26 8.47 -5.04 -15.21
CA ASP A 26 7.31 -5.01 -16.11
C ASP A 26 6.35 -3.86 -15.79
N LYS A 27 6.16 -2.91 -16.72
CA LYS A 27 5.24 -1.78 -16.56
C LYS A 27 3.78 -2.23 -16.34
N ALA A 28 3.36 -3.36 -16.91
CA ALA A 28 2.02 -3.90 -16.67
C ALA A 28 1.84 -4.35 -15.21
N ALA A 29 2.91 -4.84 -14.58
CA ALA A 29 2.91 -5.22 -13.17
C ALA A 29 2.80 -3.98 -12.25
N LEU A 30 3.40 -2.85 -12.60
CA LEU A 30 3.30 -1.62 -11.79
C LEU A 30 1.87 -1.07 -11.72
N ALA A 31 1.13 -1.10 -12.83
CA ALA A 31 -0.27 -0.68 -12.85
C ALA A 31 -1.15 -1.58 -11.96
N LYS A 32 -0.89 -2.89 -11.96
CA LYS A 32 -1.57 -3.85 -11.08
C LYS A 32 -1.23 -3.62 -9.60
N LEU A 33 0.04 -3.31 -9.30
CA LEU A 33 0.47 -2.94 -7.95
C LEU A 33 -0.21 -1.66 -7.46
N ARG A 34 -0.41 -0.68 -8.34
CA ARG A 34 -1.14 0.55 -8.01
C ARG A 34 -2.56 0.27 -7.59
N GLN A 35 -3.28 -0.55 -8.35
CA GLN A 35 -4.65 -0.92 -8.03
C GLN A 35 -4.75 -1.66 -6.68
N GLN A 36 -3.82 -2.58 -6.40
CA GLN A 36 -3.80 -3.30 -5.13
C GLN A 36 -3.49 -2.38 -3.94
N TYR A 37 -2.54 -1.47 -4.11
CA TYR A 37 -2.22 -0.42 -3.15
C TYR A 37 -3.45 0.46 -2.85
N ASP A 38 -4.11 0.99 -3.87
CA ASP A 38 -5.28 1.87 -3.69
C ASP A 38 -6.42 1.13 -2.97
N LEU A 39 -6.69 -0.14 -3.33
CA LEU A 39 -7.70 -0.96 -2.66
C LEU A 39 -7.36 -1.22 -1.19
N LEU A 40 -6.10 -1.52 -0.89
CA LEU A 40 -5.63 -1.72 0.48
C LEU A 40 -5.77 -0.44 1.30
N LEU A 41 -5.42 0.71 0.72
CA LEU A 41 -5.55 2.01 1.36
C LEU A 41 -7.01 2.33 1.70
N LEU A 42 -7.95 2.06 0.78
CA LEU A 42 -9.38 2.23 1.05
C LEU A 42 -9.85 1.40 2.25
N LYS A 43 -9.37 0.15 2.37
CA LYS A 43 -9.67 -0.71 3.52
C LYS A 43 -9.09 -0.15 4.82
N VAL A 44 -7.85 0.37 4.79
CA VAL A 44 -7.23 1.05 5.94
C VAL A 44 -8.07 2.26 6.36
N LEU A 45 -8.43 3.13 5.41
CA LEU A 45 -9.21 4.34 5.68
C LEU A 45 -10.59 3.99 6.25
N ALA A 46 -11.29 3.00 5.69
CA ALA A 46 -12.59 2.55 6.20
C ALA A 46 -12.50 1.99 7.64
N LEU A 47 -11.36 1.42 8.03
CA LEU A 47 -11.14 0.96 9.41
C LEU A 47 -10.82 2.09 10.38
N LEU A 48 -10.16 3.14 9.89
CA LEU A 48 -9.73 4.28 10.68
C LEU A 48 -10.81 5.35 10.81
N GLN A 49 -11.74 5.47 9.84
CA GLN A 49 -12.74 6.55 9.82
C GLN A 49 -13.51 6.66 11.16
N ASP A 50 -13.81 5.53 11.81
CA ASP A 50 -14.59 5.47 13.04
C ASP A 50 -13.74 5.50 14.32
N LYS A 51 -12.43 5.25 14.21
CA LYS A 51 -11.52 5.06 15.37
C LYS A 51 -10.46 6.14 15.51
N ASP A 52 -9.97 6.63 14.39
CA ASP A 52 -8.89 7.60 14.28
C ASP A 52 -9.01 8.39 12.95
N PRO A 53 -9.96 9.34 12.88
CA PRO A 53 -10.20 10.13 11.66
C PRO A 53 -9.02 11.05 11.32
N THR A 54 -8.20 11.45 12.31
CA THR A 54 -6.98 12.22 12.09
C THR A 54 -5.96 11.38 11.34
N LEU A 55 -5.68 10.16 11.81
CA LEU A 55 -4.77 9.25 11.10
C LEU A 55 -5.29 8.88 9.71
N ALA A 56 -6.61 8.69 9.56
CA ALA A 56 -7.22 8.47 8.24
C ALA A 56 -6.94 9.63 7.28
N ARG A 57 -7.10 10.88 7.75
CA ARG A 57 -6.80 12.08 6.97
C ARG A 57 -5.32 12.16 6.60
N ASP A 58 -4.42 11.94 7.55
CA ASP A 58 -2.98 12.03 7.31
C ASP A 58 -2.50 10.99 6.30
N ILE A 59 -3.01 9.76 6.41
CA ILE A 59 -2.75 8.68 5.45
C ILE A 59 -3.30 9.03 4.06
N SER A 60 -4.54 9.54 3.99
CA SER A 60 -5.15 9.96 2.72
C SER A 60 -4.34 11.06 2.03
N THR A 61 -3.88 12.04 2.81
CA THR A 61 -3.04 13.16 2.31
C THR A 61 -1.66 12.67 1.86
N SER A 62 -1.14 11.64 2.51
CA SER A 62 0.17 11.04 2.20
C SER A 62 0.12 9.94 1.13
N ARG A 63 -1.05 9.65 0.55
CA ARG A 63 -1.23 8.53 -0.41
C ARG A 63 -0.17 8.51 -1.51
N GLU A 64 0.00 9.63 -2.21
CA GLU A 64 0.95 9.66 -3.34
C GLU A 64 2.40 9.60 -2.86
N ALA A 65 2.71 10.14 -1.69
CA ALA A 65 4.05 10.05 -1.10
C ALA A 65 4.38 8.59 -0.74
N LEU A 66 3.44 7.87 -0.13
CA LEU A 66 3.57 6.45 0.21
C LEU A 66 3.71 5.60 -1.07
N TRP A 67 2.90 5.86 -2.09
CA TRP A 67 3.06 5.20 -3.39
C TRP A 67 4.45 5.43 -4.00
N ASN A 68 4.95 6.68 -3.98
CA ASN A 68 6.26 7.01 -4.53
C ASN A 68 7.42 6.36 -3.76
N LEU A 69 7.24 6.02 -2.48
CA LEU A 69 8.20 5.21 -1.72
C LEU A 69 8.17 3.74 -2.18
N LEU A 70 6.98 3.19 -2.41
CA LEU A 70 6.81 1.79 -2.80
C LEU A 70 7.22 1.52 -4.25
N ALA A 71 6.89 2.43 -5.16
CA ALA A 71 7.12 2.30 -6.59
C ALA A 71 8.56 2.60 -7.03
N ASP A 72 9.35 3.28 -6.17
CA ASP A 72 10.75 3.57 -6.43
C ASP A 72 11.63 2.46 -5.82
N PRO A 73 12.39 1.68 -6.61
CA PRO A 73 13.19 0.59 -6.10
C PRO A 73 14.23 1.04 -5.07
N ALA A 74 14.87 2.20 -5.27
CA ALA A 74 15.91 2.69 -4.38
C ALA A 74 15.34 3.14 -3.03
N LYS A 75 14.12 3.70 -3.03
CA LYS A 75 13.42 4.04 -1.78
C LYS A 75 12.86 2.80 -1.10
N PHE A 76 12.36 1.85 -1.87
CA PHE A 76 11.78 0.61 -1.37
C PHE A 76 12.81 -0.29 -0.68
N GLU A 77 14.05 -0.34 -1.19
CA GLU A 77 15.14 -1.10 -0.55
C GLU A 77 15.52 -0.58 0.86
N ASN A 78 15.11 0.65 1.20
CA ASN A 78 15.38 1.28 2.50
C ASN A 78 14.18 1.24 3.47
N LEU A 79 13.10 0.50 3.13
CA LEU A 79 11.92 0.28 3.98
C LEU A 79 12.09 -0.95 4.88
#